data_AF-A0AAW1MYJ2-F1
#
_entry.id   AF-A0AAW1MYJ2-F1
#
_cell.length_a   1.000
_cell.length_b   1.000
_cell.length_c   1.000
_cell.angle_alpha   90.00
_cell.angle_beta   90.00
_cell.angle_gamma   90.00
#
_symmetry.space_group_name_H-M   'P 1'
#
loop_
_entity.id
_entity.type
_entity.pdbx_description
1 polymer ?
#
loop_
_entity_poly.entity_id
_entity_poly.type
_entity_poly.pdbx_seq_one_letter_code
_entity_poly.pdbx_strand_id
1 'polypeptide(L)'
;MGPWMRLLKKLAQSHNLIPEFEITMEATHHGPVTSKPTMFLEIGSTLEYWKRQDAAQVMALLIWEGLGLGGDAPVGVWDREADKKKVLLGLGGGHYVPRHMDIIMKENVWVGHLLSGYSLPMDEPEKSKVQTDAKNIGGTWKHAIQAAFEATKAAFPGGEILAHLDQKSFKGWQKNAITAFLQEQNIKIGKPTDFNF
;
A
#
# COMPACT_ATOMS: atom_id res chain seq x y z
N MET A 1 -3.07 -7.81 2.16
CA MET A 1 -3.68 -7.40 0.87
C MET A 1 -2.94 -7.91 -0.37
N GLY A 2 -1.60 -8.01 -0.41
CA GLY A 2 -0.87 -8.47 -1.61
C GLY A 2 -1.40 -9.74 -2.31
N PRO A 3 -1.65 -10.86 -1.60
CA PRO A 3 -2.23 -12.07 -2.20
C PRO A 3 -3.58 -11.85 -2.89
N TRP A 4 -4.45 -11.05 -2.28
CA TRP A 4 -5.77 -10.69 -2.86
C TRP A 4 -5.63 -9.89 -4.15
N MET A 5 -4.67 -8.95 -4.19
CA MET A 5 -4.40 -8.15 -5.39
C MET A 5 -3.95 -9.02 -6.57
N ARG A 6 -3.09 -10.00 -6.31
CA ARG A 6 -2.62 -10.95 -7.32
C ARG A 6 -3.77 -11.86 -7.80
N LEU A 7 -4.64 -12.30 -6.89
CA LEU A 7 -5.84 -13.08 -7.25
C LEU A 7 -6.79 -12.26 -8.13
N LEU A 8 -7.11 -11.01 -7.75
CA LEU A 8 -7.97 -10.13 -8.55
C LEU A 8 -7.42 -9.95 -9.97
N LYS A 9 -6.12 -9.72 -10.12
CA LYS A 9 -5.50 -9.58 -11.44
C LYS A 9 -5.66 -10.86 -12.28
N LYS A 10 -5.44 -12.04 -11.69
CA LYS A 10 -5.63 -13.34 -12.37
C LYS A 10 -7.08 -13.51 -12.82
N LEU A 11 -8.05 -13.26 -11.94
CA LEU A 11 -9.48 -13.38 -12.24
C LEU A 11 -9.89 -12.42 -13.35
N ALA A 12 -9.54 -11.13 -13.23
CA ALA A 12 -9.82 -10.12 -14.24
C ALA A 12 -9.25 -10.48 -15.62
N GLN A 13 -8.05 -11.06 -15.68
CA GLN A 13 -7.45 -11.57 -16.92
C GLN A 13 -8.25 -12.74 -17.49
N SER A 14 -8.57 -13.75 -16.68
CA SER A 14 -9.31 -14.93 -17.13
C SER A 14 -10.75 -14.65 -17.57
N HIS A 15 -11.33 -13.54 -17.08
CA HIS A 15 -12.67 -13.07 -17.43
C HIS A 15 -12.67 -11.95 -18.49
N ASN A 16 -11.53 -11.70 -19.16
CA ASN A 16 -11.38 -10.73 -20.25
C ASN A 16 -11.73 -9.27 -19.87
N LEU A 17 -11.55 -8.88 -18.61
CA LEU A 17 -11.72 -7.48 -18.19
C LEU A 17 -10.51 -6.60 -18.55
N ILE A 18 -9.34 -7.20 -18.81
CA ILE A 18 -8.12 -6.50 -19.21
C ILE A 18 -7.99 -6.59 -20.75
N PRO A 19 -7.69 -5.49 -21.47
CA PRO A 19 -7.12 -4.23 -20.98
C PRO A 19 -8.12 -3.11 -20.69
N GLU A 20 -9.43 -3.37 -20.76
CA GLU A 20 -10.45 -2.34 -20.51
C GLU A 20 -10.34 -1.77 -19.08
N PHE A 21 -10.24 -2.65 -18.08
CA PHE A 21 -10.00 -2.29 -16.70
C PHE A 21 -8.50 -2.32 -16.38
N GLU A 22 -8.06 -1.28 -15.65
CA GLU A 22 -6.81 -1.31 -14.92
C GLU A 22 -7.04 -1.91 -13.53
N ILE A 23 -6.23 -2.90 -13.16
CA ILE A 23 -6.28 -3.54 -11.85
C ILE A 23 -5.19 -2.94 -10.98
N THR A 24 -5.59 -2.08 -10.03
CA THR A 24 -4.67 -1.30 -9.19
C THR A 24 -5.10 -1.29 -7.71
N MET A 25 -4.20 -0.80 -6.86
CA MET A 25 -4.48 -0.46 -5.46
C MET A 25 -4.64 1.06 -5.35
N GLU A 26 -5.33 1.49 -4.31
CA GLU A 26 -5.44 2.90 -3.96
C GLU A 26 -4.60 3.21 -2.71
N ALA A 27 -4.14 4.45 -2.63
CA ALA A 27 -3.58 5.00 -1.42
C ALA A 27 -4.60 4.88 -0.27
N THR A 28 -4.13 4.71 0.96
CA THR A 28 -4.99 4.75 2.14
C THR A 28 -5.70 6.10 2.22
N HIS A 29 -7.03 6.08 2.17
CA HIS A 29 -7.86 7.27 2.16
C HIS A 29 -9.28 6.93 2.61
N HIS A 30 -10.08 7.97 2.89
CA HIS A 30 -11.46 7.89 3.38
C HIS A 30 -11.63 7.06 4.67
N GLY A 31 -12.88 6.98 5.15
CA GLY A 31 -13.25 6.21 6.34
C GLY A 31 -14.12 4.99 5.97
N PRO A 32 -14.56 4.23 6.99
CA PRO A 32 -14.33 4.45 8.41
C PRO A 32 -12.95 3.96 8.86
N VAL A 33 -12.44 4.53 9.95
CA VAL A 33 -11.33 3.91 10.70
C VAL A 33 -11.88 2.69 11.43
N THR A 34 -11.26 1.53 11.26
CA THR A 34 -11.72 0.26 11.82
C THR A 34 -10.66 -0.39 12.70
N SER A 35 -11.11 -1.18 13.69
CA SER A 35 -10.22 -1.96 14.58
C SER A 35 -10.06 -3.42 14.14
N LYS A 36 -10.84 -3.87 13.15
CA LYS A 36 -10.76 -5.21 12.57
C LYS A 36 -10.13 -5.15 11.18
N PRO A 37 -9.39 -6.19 10.74
CA PRO A 37 -8.88 -6.25 9.37
C PRO A 37 -10.01 -6.05 8.37
N THR A 38 -9.89 -5.00 7.56
CA THR A 38 -10.92 -4.54 6.62
C THR A 38 -10.22 -4.11 5.34
N MET A 39 -10.85 -4.34 4.20
CA MET A 39 -10.43 -3.80 2.92
C MET A 39 -11.65 -3.38 2.11
N PHE A 40 -11.45 -2.43 1.19
CA PHE A 40 -12.43 -2.06 0.19
C PHE A 40 -12.12 -2.80 -1.12
N LEU A 41 -13.18 -3.20 -1.82
CA LEU A 41 -13.16 -3.78 -3.15
C LEU A 41 -14.08 -2.92 -4.01
N GLU A 42 -13.52 -2.29 -5.03
CA GLU A 42 -14.20 -1.21 -5.75
C GLU A 42 -14.21 -1.47 -7.26
N ILE A 43 -15.31 -1.06 -7.90
CA ILE A 43 -15.42 -0.97 -9.35
C ILE A 43 -15.51 0.50 -9.66
N GLY A 44 -14.59 1.00 -10.48
CA GLY A 44 -14.51 2.41 -10.84
C GLY A 44 -14.55 2.64 -12.35
N SER A 45 -14.69 3.88 -12.81
CA SER A 45 -14.86 5.11 -12.00
C SER A 45 -16.19 5.83 -12.27
N THR A 46 -17.05 5.28 -13.13
CA THR A 46 -18.32 5.92 -13.52
C THR A 46 -19.51 5.02 -13.24
N LEU A 47 -20.71 5.61 -13.22
CA LEU A 47 -21.97 4.88 -13.07
C LEU A 47 -22.17 3.78 -14.13
N GLU A 48 -21.61 3.96 -15.31
CA GLU A 48 -21.62 2.95 -16.36
C GLU A 48 -20.82 1.71 -15.94
N TYR A 49 -19.59 1.90 -15.47
CA TYR A 49 -18.75 0.81 -14.98
C TYR A 49 -19.29 0.17 -13.69
N TRP A 50 -19.91 0.93 -12.80
CA TRP A 50 -20.52 0.37 -11.59
C TRP A 50 -21.64 -0.63 -11.88
N LYS A 51 -22.30 -0.51 -13.04
CA LYS A 51 -23.39 -1.39 -13.46
C LYS A 51 -22.90 -2.60 -14.27
N ARG A 52 -21.60 -2.72 -14.54
CA ARG A 52 -21.02 -3.84 -15.29
C ARG A 52 -21.13 -5.15 -14.49
N GLN A 53 -22.00 -6.05 -14.96
CA GLN A 53 -22.28 -7.32 -14.30
C GLN A 53 -21.09 -8.29 -14.34
N ASP A 54 -20.31 -8.27 -15.41
CA ASP A 54 -19.07 -9.01 -15.55
C ASP A 54 -18.00 -8.57 -14.54
N ALA A 55 -17.83 -7.26 -14.32
CA ALA A 55 -16.95 -6.73 -13.27
C ALA A 55 -17.44 -7.11 -11.86
N ALA A 56 -18.76 -7.00 -11.61
CA ALA A 56 -19.36 -7.42 -10.35
C ALA A 56 -19.19 -8.93 -10.09
N GLN A 57 -19.31 -9.75 -11.14
CA GLN A 57 -19.07 -11.20 -11.05
C GLN A 57 -17.63 -11.52 -10.66
N VAL A 58 -16.64 -10.82 -11.24
CA VAL A 58 -15.23 -10.99 -10.86
C VAL A 58 -14.97 -10.59 -9.41
N MET A 59 -15.59 -9.51 -8.93
CA MET A 59 -15.49 -9.11 -7.52
C MET A 59 -16.13 -10.14 -6.57
N ALA A 60 -17.28 -10.70 -6.95
CA ALA A 60 -17.93 -11.75 -6.18
C ALA A 60 -17.08 -13.03 -6.14
N LEU A 61 -16.50 -13.43 -7.27
CA LEU A 61 -15.58 -14.57 -7.36
C LEU A 61 -14.31 -14.35 -6.53
N LEU A 62 -13.75 -13.13 -6.54
CA LEU A 62 -12.61 -12.77 -5.69
C LEU A 62 -12.92 -13.00 -4.21
N ILE A 63 -14.10 -12.56 -3.74
CA ILE A 63 -14.52 -12.78 -2.35
C ILE A 63 -14.72 -14.27 -2.08
N TRP A 64 -15.37 -14.98 -2.99
CA TRP A 64 -15.65 -16.41 -2.86
C TRP A 64 -14.37 -17.26 -2.76
N GLU A 65 -13.44 -17.09 -3.70
CA GLU A 65 -12.16 -17.79 -3.71
C GLU A 65 -11.24 -17.30 -2.58
N GLY A 66 -11.16 -15.98 -2.38
CA GLY A 66 -10.29 -15.39 -1.38
C GLY A 66 -10.64 -15.80 0.05
N LEU A 67 -11.93 -15.98 0.35
CA LEU A 67 -12.40 -16.51 1.64
C LEU A 67 -12.43 -18.04 1.71
N GLY A 68 -12.10 -18.76 0.64
CA GLY A 68 -12.13 -20.23 0.61
C GLY A 68 -13.54 -20.83 0.68
N LEU A 69 -14.57 -20.09 0.27
CA LEU A 69 -15.97 -20.54 0.37
C LEU A 69 -16.30 -21.69 -0.59
N GLY A 70 -15.47 -21.89 -1.61
CA GLY A 70 -15.55 -23.01 -2.57
C GLY A 70 -14.93 -24.31 -2.10
N GLY A 71 -14.33 -24.36 -0.90
CA GLY A 71 -13.65 -25.55 -0.35
C GLY A 71 -12.14 -25.56 -0.54
N ASP A 72 -11.59 -24.63 -1.33
CA ASP A 72 -10.15 -24.38 -1.41
C ASP A 72 -9.64 -23.60 -0.18
N ALA A 73 -8.32 -23.61 0.03
CA ALA A 73 -7.71 -22.84 1.11
C ALA A 73 -7.90 -21.33 0.90
N PRO A 74 -8.26 -20.57 1.95
CA PRO A 74 -8.42 -19.12 1.84
C PRO A 74 -7.11 -18.43 1.47
N VAL A 75 -7.23 -17.35 0.70
CA VAL A 75 -6.09 -16.55 0.23
C VAL A 75 -5.77 -15.44 1.22
N GLY A 76 -4.47 -15.21 1.43
CA GLY A 76 -4.03 -14.08 2.24
C GLY A 76 -4.28 -14.26 3.74
N VAL A 77 -4.29 -15.50 4.23
CA VAL A 77 -4.20 -15.78 5.67
C VAL A 77 -2.80 -15.41 6.17
N TRP A 78 -2.76 -14.47 7.12
CA TRP A 78 -1.52 -14.13 7.80
C TRP A 78 -1.18 -15.21 8.82
N ASP A 79 0.04 -15.72 8.74
CA ASP A 79 0.60 -16.67 9.70
C ASP A 79 1.75 -15.98 10.44
N ARG A 80 1.63 -15.92 11.77
CA ARG A 80 2.59 -15.26 12.68
C ARG A 80 3.88 -16.03 12.82
N GLU A 81 3.84 -17.35 12.63
CA GLU A 81 4.98 -18.25 12.81
C GLU A 81 5.81 -18.39 11.51
N ALA A 82 5.31 -17.86 10.40
CA ALA A 82 6.02 -17.87 9.13
C ALA A 82 7.12 -16.79 9.10
N ASP A 83 8.37 -17.24 9.19
CA ASP A 83 9.57 -16.42 9.30
C ASP A 83 9.63 -15.29 8.23
N LYS A 84 9.71 -14.03 8.71
CA LYS A 84 10.15 -12.82 7.98
C LYS A 84 9.45 -12.52 6.65
N LYS A 85 8.14 -12.74 6.55
CA LYS A 85 7.34 -12.22 5.43
C LYS A 85 7.48 -10.71 5.32
N LYS A 86 7.76 -10.23 4.10
CA LYS A 86 7.98 -8.80 3.83
C LYS A 86 6.65 -8.07 3.69
N VAL A 87 6.52 -6.97 4.43
CA VAL A 87 5.33 -6.13 4.45
C VAL A 87 5.68 -4.75 3.94
N LEU A 88 5.06 -4.35 2.83
CA LEU A 88 5.24 -3.04 2.23
C LEU A 88 4.48 -1.97 3.02
N LEU A 89 5.21 -0.93 3.43
CA LEU A 89 4.66 0.38 3.78
C LEU A 89 5.01 1.35 2.63
N GLY A 90 4.02 1.74 1.83
CA GLY A 90 4.25 2.60 0.66
C GLY A 90 4.18 4.07 1.03
N LEU A 91 5.16 4.87 0.60
CA LEU A 91 5.20 6.32 0.81
C LEU A 91 5.38 7.04 -0.54
N GLY A 92 4.51 8.01 -0.81
CA GLY A 92 4.50 8.77 -2.06
C GLY A 92 3.68 8.12 -3.17
N GLY A 93 3.74 8.77 -4.33
CA GLY A 93 2.88 8.49 -5.49
C GLY A 93 1.57 9.29 -5.47
N GLY A 94 0.77 9.09 -6.51
CA GLY A 94 -0.60 9.59 -6.58
C GLY A 94 -1.59 8.64 -5.90
N HIS A 95 -2.88 8.85 -6.19
CA HIS A 95 -3.96 8.05 -5.64
C HIS A 95 -3.86 6.55 -5.97
N TYR A 96 -3.49 6.19 -7.20
CA TYR A 96 -3.39 4.80 -7.66
C TYR A 96 -2.00 4.15 -7.53
N VAL A 97 -1.08 4.79 -6.79
CA VAL A 97 0.20 4.20 -6.31
C VAL A 97 1.00 3.29 -7.29
N PRO A 98 1.20 3.68 -8.56
CA PRO A 98 1.68 2.76 -9.61
C PRO A 98 3.08 2.19 -9.35
N ARG A 99 4.00 2.93 -8.73
CA ARG A 99 5.33 2.40 -8.39
C ARG A 99 5.31 1.37 -7.27
N HIS A 100 4.34 1.48 -6.37
CA HIS A 100 4.17 0.49 -5.31
C HIS A 100 3.57 -0.79 -5.91
N MET A 101 2.73 -0.69 -6.96
CA MET A 101 2.18 -1.85 -7.67
C MET A 101 3.26 -2.80 -8.20
N ASP A 102 4.40 -2.29 -8.69
CA ASP A 102 5.55 -3.12 -9.11
C ASP A 102 6.07 -4.05 -8.00
N ILE A 103 5.94 -3.63 -6.74
CA ILE A 103 6.33 -4.40 -5.56
C ILE A 103 5.18 -5.31 -5.10
N ILE A 104 3.96 -4.78 -5.06
CA ILE A 104 2.75 -5.49 -4.61
C ILE A 104 2.49 -6.76 -5.44
N MET A 105 2.79 -6.70 -6.73
CA MET A 105 2.62 -7.82 -7.65
C MET A 105 3.64 -8.94 -7.48
N LYS A 106 4.70 -8.74 -6.71
CA LYS A 106 5.69 -9.80 -6.42
C LYS A 106 5.10 -10.84 -5.49
N GLU A 107 5.57 -12.08 -5.64
CA GLU A 107 5.20 -13.16 -4.74
C GLU A 107 5.65 -12.90 -3.32
N ASN A 108 4.93 -13.45 -2.35
CA ASN A 108 5.26 -13.39 -0.92
C ASN A 108 5.38 -11.97 -0.32
N VAL A 109 5.01 -10.93 -1.06
CA VAL A 109 4.86 -9.56 -0.54
C VAL A 109 3.46 -9.35 0.02
N TRP A 110 3.45 -8.78 1.23
CA TRP A 110 2.27 -8.28 1.92
C TRP A 110 2.25 -6.75 1.86
N VAL A 111 1.08 -6.18 2.08
CA VAL A 111 0.87 -4.74 1.90
C VAL A 111 0.09 -4.24 3.11
N GLY A 112 0.68 -3.29 3.81
CA GLY A 112 0.03 -2.48 4.84
C GLY A 112 -0.54 -1.21 4.24
N HIS A 113 -0.29 -0.08 4.91
CA HIS A 113 -0.73 1.22 4.43
C HIS A 113 0.10 1.75 3.25
N LEU A 114 -0.55 2.55 2.41
CA LEU A 114 0.04 3.21 1.25
C LEU A 114 -0.29 4.69 1.33
N LEU A 115 0.66 5.54 1.70
CA LEU A 115 0.46 6.97 1.86
C LEU A 115 0.83 7.69 0.58
N SER A 116 -0.13 8.39 -0.05
CA SER A 116 0.15 9.21 -1.22
C SER A 116 1.01 10.43 -0.86
N GLY A 117 1.59 11.09 -1.86
CA GLY A 117 2.37 12.31 -1.63
C GLY A 117 1.53 13.44 -1.02
N TYR A 118 0.27 13.57 -1.44
CA TYR A 118 -0.63 14.61 -0.92
C TYR A 118 -1.17 14.30 0.48
N SER A 119 -1.10 13.06 0.96
CA SER A 119 -1.42 12.72 2.36
C SER A 119 -0.25 12.98 3.32
N LEU A 120 0.87 13.49 2.82
CA LEU A 120 2.07 13.80 3.59
C LEU A 120 2.41 15.29 3.49
N PRO A 121 1.54 16.19 3.99
CA PRO A 121 1.80 17.62 3.92
C PRO A 121 3.03 17.98 4.77
N MET A 122 3.94 18.74 4.15
CA MET A 122 5.20 19.20 4.74
C MET A 122 5.31 20.69 4.53
N ASP A 123 5.66 21.41 5.59
CA ASP A 123 5.95 22.83 5.51
C ASP A 123 7.31 23.01 4.81
N GLU A 124 7.35 23.81 3.75
CA GLU A 124 8.58 24.04 3.00
C GLU A 124 9.58 24.82 3.87
N PRO A 125 10.81 24.33 4.06
CA PRO A 125 11.79 25.01 4.89
C PRO A 125 12.13 26.40 4.32
N GLU A 126 12.31 27.38 5.20
CA GLU A 126 12.74 28.72 4.78
C GLU A 126 14.08 28.66 4.02
N LYS A 127 14.22 29.47 2.98
CA LYS A 127 15.37 29.48 2.05
C LYS A 127 16.72 29.87 2.70
N SER A 128 16.78 30.11 4.01
CA SER A 128 18.03 30.44 4.69
C SER A 128 18.94 29.22 4.78
N LYS A 129 20.18 29.40 4.32
CA LYS A 129 21.30 28.45 4.10
C LYS A 129 21.75 27.58 5.31
N VAL A 130 20.90 27.27 6.26
CA VAL A 130 21.21 26.31 7.33
C VAL A 130 20.79 24.94 6.85
N GLN A 131 21.64 23.92 7.03
CA GLN A 131 21.31 22.53 6.73
C GLN A 131 19.88 22.23 7.19
N THR A 132 19.04 21.80 6.25
CA THR A 132 17.65 21.42 6.53
C THR A 132 17.65 20.19 7.43
N ASP A 133 17.65 20.43 8.74
CA ASP A 133 17.42 19.39 9.73
C ASP A 133 15.97 18.91 9.58
N ALA A 134 15.80 17.60 9.32
CA ALA A 134 14.51 16.95 9.21
C ALA A 134 13.62 17.18 10.46
N LYS A 135 14.24 17.48 11.61
CA LYS A 135 13.52 17.80 12.86
C LYS A 135 12.66 19.06 12.74
N ASN A 136 13.09 20.04 11.94
CA ASN A 136 12.45 21.36 11.85
C ASN A 136 11.43 21.48 10.71
N ILE A 137 11.23 20.44 9.90
CA ILE A 137 10.20 20.42 8.86
C ILE A 137 8.85 20.14 9.51
N GLY A 138 7.96 21.14 9.47
CA GLY A 138 6.59 21.07 9.98
C GLY A 138 5.64 20.24 9.11
N GLY A 139 4.35 20.36 9.36
CA GLY A 139 3.28 19.55 8.77
C GLY A 139 2.98 18.25 9.52
N THR A 140 1.98 17.51 9.04
CA THR A 140 1.45 16.30 9.72
C THR A 140 2.05 14.98 9.20
N TRP A 141 2.99 15.05 8.25
CA TRP A 141 3.58 13.88 7.60
C TRP A 141 4.24 12.88 8.56
N LYS A 142 4.95 13.34 9.61
CA LYS A 142 5.59 12.44 10.60
C LYS A 142 4.54 11.59 11.32
N HIS A 143 3.46 12.24 11.76
CA HIS A 143 2.36 11.57 12.43
C HIS A 143 1.64 10.59 11.50
N ALA A 144 1.40 10.97 10.24
CA ALA A 144 0.78 10.10 9.25
C ALA A 144 1.62 8.83 9.00
N ILE A 145 2.94 8.97 8.82
CA ILE A 145 3.85 7.82 8.65
C ILE A 145 3.86 6.95 9.91
N GLN A 146 3.94 7.55 11.10
CA GLN A 146 3.97 6.82 12.36
C GLN A 146 2.69 6.01 12.57
N ALA A 147 1.52 6.63 12.41
CA ALA A 147 0.23 5.97 12.57
C ALA A 147 0.06 4.82 11.56
N ALA A 148 0.45 5.04 10.29
CA ALA A 148 0.41 4.01 9.26
C ALA A 148 1.36 2.84 9.55
N PHE A 149 2.56 3.12 10.07
CA PHE A 149 3.52 2.10 10.47
C PHE A 149 3.00 1.28 11.64
N GLU A 150 2.47 1.92 12.68
CA GLU A 150 1.93 1.25 13.87
C GLU A 150 0.73 0.37 13.54
N ALA A 151 -0.20 0.87 12.73
CA ALA A 151 -1.33 0.08 12.25
C ALA A 151 -0.87 -1.12 11.40
N THR A 152 0.11 -0.92 10.52
CA THR A 152 0.71 -2.02 9.74
C THR A 152 1.37 -3.05 10.64
N LYS A 153 2.14 -2.62 11.65
CA LYS A 153 2.80 -3.50 12.63
C LYS A 153 1.81 -4.29 13.46
N ALA A 154 0.70 -3.68 13.86
CA ALA A 154 -0.37 -4.36 14.59
C ALA A 154 -1.08 -5.42 13.72
N ALA A 155 -1.26 -5.13 12.42
CA ALA A 155 -1.89 -6.06 11.48
C ALA A 155 -0.99 -7.24 11.07
N PHE A 156 0.33 -7.05 11.08
CA PHE A 156 1.32 -8.05 10.65
C PHE A 156 2.35 -8.37 11.75
N PRO A 157 1.92 -8.93 12.89
CA PRO A 157 2.84 -9.31 13.97
C PRO A 157 3.85 -10.36 13.45
N GLY A 158 5.14 -10.12 13.71
CA GLY A 158 6.26 -10.94 13.21
C GLY A 158 6.74 -10.58 11.80
N GLY A 159 6.01 -9.73 11.07
CA GLY A 159 6.36 -9.33 9.71
C GLY A 159 7.54 -8.36 9.65
N GLU A 160 8.34 -8.47 8.59
CA GLU A 160 9.39 -7.49 8.30
C GLU A 160 8.80 -6.33 7.49
N ILE A 161 8.53 -5.21 8.15
CA ILE A 161 8.01 -4.02 7.49
C ILE A 161 9.15 -3.25 6.83
N LEU A 162 9.01 -3.01 5.53
CA LEU A 162 9.92 -2.23 4.71
C LEU A 162 9.16 -1.04 4.12
N ALA A 163 9.62 0.17 4.44
CA ALA A 163 9.13 1.39 3.82
C ALA A 163 9.71 1.55 2.41
N HIS A 164 8.87 1.72 1.41
CA HIS A 164 9.27 2.03 0.04
C HIS A 164 8.84 3.46 -0.32
N LEU A 165 9.79 4.27 -0.76
CA LEU A 165 9.53 5.66 -1.18
C LEU A 165 9.44 5.72 -2.71
N ASP A 166 8.34 6.27 -3.23
CA ASP A 166 8.29 6.73 -4.62
C ASP A 166 9.24 7.92 -4.79
N GLN A 167 10.44 7.63 -5.29
CA GLN A 167 11.52 8.61 -5.44
C GLN A 167 11.16 9.77 -6.37
N LYS A 168 10.17 9.62 -7.24
CA LYS A 168 9.76 10.64 -8.22
C LYS A 168 8.60 11.50 -7.73
N SER A 169 7.94 11.14 -6.64
CA SER A 169 6.79 11.92 -6.11
C SER A 169 7.18 12.99 -5.08
N PHE A 170 8.45 13.12 -4.73
CA PHE A 170 8.92 14.01 -3.67
C PHE A 170 10.08 14.89 -4.14
N LYS A 171 10.11 16.15 -3.69
CA LYS A 171 11.29 17.03 -3.80
C LYS A 171 12.47 16.41 -3.03
N GLY A 172 13.71 16.75 -3.43
CA GLY A 172 14.92 16.23 -2.78
C GLY A 172 14.95 16.41 -1.27
N TRP A 173 14.55 17.59 -0.77
CA TRP A 173 14.51 17.88 0.66
C TRP A 173 13.45 17.06 1.41
N GLN A 174 12.29 16.79 0.80
CA GLN A 174 11.25 15.95 1.38
C GLN A 174 11.74 14.51 1.53
N LYS A 175 12.45 13.98 0.53
CA LYS A 175 13.03 12.63 0.58
C LYS A 175 14.05 12.49 1.70
N ASN A 176 14.91 13.49 1.87
CA ASN A 176 15.90 13.52 2.95
C ASN A 176 15.19 13.57 4.31
N ALA A 177 14.13 14.39 4.44
CA ALA A 177 13.35 14.48 5.67
C ALA A 177 12.68 13.15 6.04
N ILE A 178 11.98 12.53 5.08
CA ILE A 178 11.34 11.22 5.28
C ILE A 178 12.40 10.18 5.66
N THR A 179 13.51 10.11 4.93
CA THR A 179 14.57 9.12 5.17
C THR A 179 15.16 9.27 6.57
N ALA A 180 15.48 10.50 6.99
CA ALA A 180 16.01 10.78 8.32
C ALA A 180 15.02 10.41 9.42
N PHE A 181 13.73 10.73 9.24
CA PHE A 181 12.68 10.36 10.17
C PHE A 181 12.52 8.84 10.29
N LEU A 182 12.47 8.12 9.16
CA LEU A 182 12.37 6.66 9.17
C LEU A 182 13.56 6.01 9.90
N GLN A 183 14.77 6.53 9.69
CA GLN A 183 15.96 6.08 10.42
C GLN A 183 15.86 6.36 11.93
N GLU A 184 15.43 7.56 12.32
CA GLU A 184 15.21 7.93 13.74
C GLU A 184 14.18 7.01 14.41
N GLN A 185 13.13 6.62 13.69
CA GLN A 185 12.10 5.70 14.19
C GLN A 185 12.47 4.21 14.05
N ASN A 186 13.69 3.89 13.58
CA ASN A 186 14.13 2.52 13.27
C ASN A 186 13.21 1.76 12.30
N ILE A 187 12.58 2.47 11.36
CA ILE A 187 11.77 1.90 10.29
C ILE A 187 12.70 1.60 9.10
N LYS A 188 12.80 0.32 8.72
CA LYS A 188 13.64 -0.11 7.60
C LYS A 188 13.13 0.46 6.28
N ILE A 189 14.05 0.91 5.44
CA ILE A 189 13.76 1.39 4.08
C ILE A 189 14.17 0.31 3.09
N GLY A 190 13.22 -0.14 2.27
CA GLY A 190 13.44 -1.15 1.24
C GLY A 190 13.53 -0.54 -0.16
N LYS A 191 14.41 -1.09 -0.98
CA LYS A 191 14.42 -0.95 -2.44
C LYS A 191 13.47 -1.98 -3.07
N PRO A 192 12.97 -1.78 -4.30
CA PRO A 192 12.15 -2.78 -4.97
C PRO A 192 12.78 -4.19 -4.98
N THR A 193 14.09 -4.30 -5.14
CA THR A 193 14.83 -5.58 -5.11
C THR A 193 14.76 -6.29 -3.78
N ASP A 194 14.62 -5.54 -2.68
CA ASP A 194 14.57 -6.09 -1.33
C ASP A 194 13.24 -6.79 -1.06
N PHE A 195 12.26 -6.71 -1.96
CA PHE A 195 10.98 -7.43 -1.90
C PHE A 195 10.97 -8.73 -2.72
N ASN A 196 12.10 -9.10 -3.33
CA ASN A 196 12.26 -10.42 -3.92
C ASN A 196 12.62 -11.45 -2.83
N PHE A 197 12.25 -12.70 -3.04
CA PHE A 197 12.75 -13.85 -2.28
C PHE A 197 13.81 -14.57 -3.09
#